data_AF-A0A348NLZ2-F1
#
_entry.id   AF-A0A348NLZ2-F1
#
_cell.length_a   1.000
_cell.length_b   1.000
_cell.length_c   1.000
_cell.angle_alpha   90.00
_cell.angle_beta   90.00
_cell.angle_gamma   90.00
#
_symmetry.space_group_name_H-M   'P 1'
#
loop_
_entity.id
_entity.type
_entity.pdbx_description
1 polymer ?
#
loop_
_entity_poly.entity_id
_entity_poly.type
_entity_poly.pdbx_seq_one_letter_code
_entity_poly.pdbx_strand_id
1 'polypeptide(L)'
;MPEWFIPTKPAIPYLLGLIMFGMGITLTMGDFLGVIKRWRLVVIGVLAQYTMMPLLALGITLALGLPKEVVAGFVLLGACPGGTASNVVTYLAKGNVALSVSMTLVSTLL
;
A
#
# COMPACT_ATOMS: atom_id res chain seq x y z
N MET A 1 -15.44 20.02 -16.30
CA MET A 1 -16.17 19.37 -15.18
C MET A 1 -15.32 18.75 -14.05
N PRO A 2 -14.00 19.01 -13.87
CA PRO A 2 -13.28 18.53 -12.67
C PRO A 2 -13.49 19.44 -11.44
N GLU A 3 -13.98 20.66 -11.61
CA GLU A 3 -14.02 21.70 -10.56
C GLU A 3 -14.89 21.34 -9.34
N TRP A 4 -15.95 20.56 -9.52
CA TRP A 4 -16.87 20.16 -8.44
C TRP A 4 -16.24 19.16 -7.44
N PHE A 5 -15.19 18.43 -7.84
CA PHE A 5 -14.50 17.46 -6.98
C PHE A 5 -13.23 18.03 -6.34
N ILE A 6 -12.79 19.23 -6.73
CA ILE A 6 -11.62 19.88 -6.14
C ILE A 6 -11.86 20.23 -4.65
N PRO A 7 -13.04 20.72 -4.24
CA PRO A 7 -13.34 20.99 -2.82
C PRO A 7 -13.42 19.73 -1.96
N THR A 8 -13.71 18.56 -2.53
CA THR A 8 -13.87 17.30 -1.79
C THR A 8 -12.57 16.51 -1.59
N LYS A 9 -11.45 16.97 -2.15
CA LYS A 9 -10.11 16.39 -1.93
C LYS A 9 -9.74 16.16 -0.45
N PRO A 10 -10.08 17.06 0.51
CA PRO A 10 -9.77 16.85 1.92
C PRO A 10 -10.57 15.69 2.55
N ALA A 11 -11.68 15.27 1.95
CA ALA A 11 -12.52 14.19 2.47
C ALA A 11 -11.91 12.79 2.22
N ILE A 12 -10.99 12.66 1.27
CA ILE A 12 -10.34 11.39 0.89
C ILE A 12 -9.73 10.64 2.09
N PRO A 13 -8.88 11.25 2.93
CA PRO A 13 -8.30 10.56 4.09
C PRO A 13 -9.37 10.13 5.12
N TYR A 14 -10.43 10.92 5.31
CA TYR A 14 -11.52 10.56 6.24
C TYR A 14 -12.34 9.38 5.72
N LEU A 15 -12.68 9.37 4.43
CA LEU A 15 -13.36 8.26 3.77
C LEU A 15 -12.52 6.98 3.81
N LEU A 16 -11.22 7.10 3.52
CA LEU A 16 -10.30 5.96 3.60
C LEU A 16 -10.16 5.45 5.04
N GLY A 17 -10.07 6.37 6.01
CA GLY A 17 -10.04 6.05 7.44
C GLY A 17 -11.29 5.30 7.89
N LEU A 18 -12.48 5.71 7.43
CA LEU A 18 -13.74 5.03 7.73
C LEU A 18 -13.75 3.59 7.18
N ILE A 19 -13.29 3.38 5.95
CA ILE A 19 -13.22 2.05 5.33
C ILE A 19 -12.21 1.17 6.07
N MET A 20 -11.03 1.70 6.39
CA MET A 20 -10.01 0.99 7.18
C MET A 20 -10.49 0.64 8.57
N PHE A 21 -11.24 1.53 9.21
CA PHE A 21 -11.83 1.29 10.53
C PHE A 21 -12.86 0.16 10.49
N GLY A 22 -13.76 0.16 9.51
CA GLY A 22 -14.71 -0.94 9.29
C GLY A 22 -14.01 -2.28 9.04
N MET A 23 -12.90 -2.27 8.31
CA MET A 23 -12.07 -3.44 8.08
C MET A 23 -11.33 -3.90 9.35
N GLY A 24 -10.88 -2.96 10.19
CA GLY A 24 -10.24 -3.27 11.47
C GLY A 24 -11.20 -3.95 12.46
N ILE A 25 -12.48 -3.58 12.45
CA ILE A 25 -13.50 -4.23 13.30
C ILE A 25 -13.83 -5.65 12.83
N THR A 26 -13.64 -5.95 11.54
CA THR A 26 -13.87 -7.30 10.98
C THR A 26 -12.67 -8.24 11.16
N LEU A 27 -11.56 -7.75 11.70
CA LEU A 27 -10.36 -8.53 11.98
C LEU A 27 -10.44 -9.23 13.34
N THR A 28 -10.20 -10.54 13.38
CA THR A 28 -10.27 -11.33 14.61
C THR A 28 -8.88 -11.53 15.20
N MET A 29 -8.76 -11.71 16.53
CA MET A 29 -7.48 -12.01 17.18
C MET A 29 -6.77 -13.24 16.58
N GLY A 30 -7.52 -14.25 16.12
CA GLY A 30 -6.97 -15.42 15.43
C GLY A 30 -6.25 -15.09 14.13
N ASP A 31 -6.68 -14.04 13.42
CA ASP A 31 -6.05 -13.59 12.18
C ASP A 31 -4.66 -12.98 12.44
N PHE A 32 -4.52 -12.23 13.55
CA PHE A 32 -3.23 -11.71 14.02
C PHE A 32 -2.26 -12.83 14.41
N LEU A 33 -2.75 -13.87 15.09
CA LEU A 33 -1.95 -15.06 15.40
C LEU A 33 -1.51 -15.81 14.13
N GLY A 34 -2.37 -15.86 13.11
CA GLY A 34 -2.03 -16.43 11.79
C GLY A 34 -0.90 -15.68 11.09
N VAL A 35 -0.87 -14.35 11.23
CA VAL A 35 0.20 -13.48 10.70
C VAL A 35 1.53 -13.75 11.41
N ILE A 36 1.54 -13.81 12.74
CA ILE A 36 2.77 -14.10 13.52
C ILE A 36 3.37 -15.43 13.08
N LYS A 37 2.53 -16.44 12.83
CA LYS A 37 2.97 -17.75 12.32
C LYS A 37 3.56 -17.69 10.90
N ARG A 38 3.19 -16.67 10.12
CA ARG A 38 3.59 -16.45 8.72
C ARG A 38 4.52 -15.24 8.54
N TRP A 39 5.19 -14.77 9.60
CA TRP A 39 6.08 -13.59 9.57
C TRP A 39 7.14 -13.64 8.45
N ARG A 40 7.61 -14.84 8.08
CA ARG A 40 8.55 -15.03 6.96
C ARG A 40 7.99 -14.53 5.63
N LEU A 41 6.68 -14.73 5.38
CA LEU A 41 6.01 -14.24 4.18
C LEU A 41 5.84 -12.72 4.20
N VAL A 42 5.61 -12.14 5.37
CA VAL A 42 5.55 -10.68 5.58
C VAL A 42 6.91 -10.06 5.24
N VAL A 43 8.00 -10.58 5.79
CA VAL A 43 9.36 -10.09 5.52
C VAL A 43 9.75 -10.24 4.06
N ILE A 44 9.51 -11.41 3.46
CA ILE A 44 9.81 -11.65 2.04
C ILE A 44 9.05 -10.66 1.16
N GLY A 45 7.77 -10.42 1.43
CA GLY A 45 7.00 -9.52 0.59
C GLY A 45 7.29 -8.04 0.87
N VAL A 46 7.69 -7.63 2.09
CA VAL A 46 8.22 -6.28 2.34
C VAL A 46 9.50 -6.06 1.56
N LEU A 47 10.43 -7.02 1.62
CA LEU A 47 11.66 -6.97 0.81
C LEU A 47 11.32 -6.91 -0.68
N ALA A 48 10.46 -7.80 -1.16
CA ALA A 48 10.05 -7.81 -2.57
C ALA A 48 9.38 -6.48 -2.96
N GLN A 49 8.55 -5.88 -2.10
CA GLN A 49 7.90 -4.59 -2.37
C GLN A 49 8.92 -3.47 -2.47
N TYR A 50 9.81 -3.33 -1.49
CA TYR A 50 10.85 -2.30 -1.46
C TYR A 50 11.97 -2.51 -2.48
N THR A 51 12.10 -3.70 -3.07
CA THR A 51 13.10 -3.94 -4.12
C THR A 51 12.47 -3.84 -5.50
N MET A 52 11.35 -4.53 -5.74
CA MET A 52 10.71 -4.63 -7.06
C MET A 52 10.03 -3.32 -7.48
N MET A 53 9.30 -2.62 -6.59
CA MET A 53 8.61 -1.39 -6.97
C MET A 53 9.56 -0.26 -7.41
N PRO A 54 10.64 0.07 -6.67
CA PRO A 54 11.58 1.08 -7.12
C PRO A 54 12.40 0.64 -8.34
N LEU A 55 12.75 -0.66 -8.47
CA LEU A 55 13.39 -1.18 -9.68
C LEU A 55 12.51 -1.04 -10.92
N LEU A 56 11.21 -1.35 -10.80
CA LEU A 56 10.25 -1.17 -11.88
C LEU A 56 10.06 0.32 -12.21
N ALA A 57 9.98 1.19 -11.20
CA ALA A 57 9.90 2.63 -11.40
C ALA A 57 11.12 3.16 -12.17
N LEU A 58 12.33 2.73 -11.81
CA LEU A 58 13.57 3.04 -12.55
C LEU A 58 13.55 2.48 -13.98
N GLY A 59 13.17 1.22 -14.16
CA GLY A 59 13.15 0.57 -15.47
C GLY A 59 12.17 1.26 -16.44
N ILE A 60 10.96 1.58 -15.97
CA ILE A 60 9.94 2.26 -16.77
C ILE A 60 10.38 3.68 -17.11
N THR A 61 10.94 4.42 -16.14
CA THR A 61 11.34 5.81 -16.36
C THR A 61 12.55 5.94 -17.29
N LEU A 62 13.50 5.00 -17.21
CA LEU A 62 14.62 4.91 -18.13
C LEU A 62 14.17 4.50 -19.54
N ALA A 63 13.26 3.52 -19.67
CA ALA A 63 12.73 3.09 -20.96
C ALA A 63 11.94 4.19 -21.69
N LEU A 64 11.23 5.04 -20.92
CA LEU A 64 10.46 6.17 -21.46
C LEU A 64 11.29 7.46 -21.64
N GLY A 65 12.57 7.48 -21.22
CA GLY A 65 13.45 8.64 -21.37
C GLY A 65 12.97 9.89 -20.61
N LEU A 66 12.37 9.70 -19.43
CA LEU A 66 11.78 10.79 -18.64
C LEU A 66 12.84 11.74 -18.05
N PRO A 67 12.50 13.03 -17.83
CA PRO A 67 13.41 13.99 -17.19
C PRO A 67 13.80 13.54 -15.78
N LYS A 68 15.00 13.91 -15.35
CA LYS A 68 15.63 13.46 -14.09
C LYS A 68 14.76 13.79 -12.87
N GLU A 69 14.04 14.91 -12.91
CA GLU A 69 13.13 15.34 -11.84
C GLU A 69 11.94 14.38 -11.70
N VAL A 70 11.40 13.90 -12.83
CA VAL A 70 10.27 12.96 -12.85
C VAL A 70 10.72 11.57 -12.44
N VAL A 71 11.92 11.14 -12.85
CA VAL A 71 12.52 9.87 -12.41
C VAL A 71 12.66 9.83 -10.89
N ALA A 72 13.18 10.89 -10.28
CA ALA A 72 13.31 10.99 -8.84
C ALA A 72 11.94 10.87 -8.14
N GLY A 73 10.91 11.56 -8.67
CA GLY A 73 9.54 11.45 -8.14
C GLY A 73 8.97 10.03 -8.23
N PHE A 74 9.19 9.32 -9.35
CA PHE A 74 8.73 7.94 -9.53
C PHE A 74 9.46 6.94 -8.62
N VAL A 75 10.77 7.10 -8.44
CA VAL A 75 11.54 6.25 -7.53
C VAL A 75 11.14 6.51 -6.08
N LEU A 76 10.93 7.77 -5.69
CA LEU A 76 10.41 8.13 -4.37
C LEU A 76 9.01 7.53 -4.15
N LEU A 77 8.13 7.59 -5.16
CA LEU A 77 6.81 6.96 -5.11
C LEU A 77 6.91 5.43 -4.94
N GLY A 78 7.83 4.78 -5.66
CA GLY A 78 8.07 3.34 -5.55
C GLY A 78 8.72 2.92 -4.23
N ALA A 79 9.43 3.82 -3.56
CA ALA A 79 10.01 3.63 -2.24
C ALA A 79 9.04 3.95 -1.09
N CYS A 80 7.89 4.58 -1.38
CA CYS A 80 6.87 4.78 -0.36
C CYS A 80 6.27 3.43 0.08
N PRO A 81 5.93 3.29 1.37
CA PRO A 81 5.27 2.10 1.86
C PRO A 81 3.92 1.89 1.17
N GLY A 82 3.52 0.62 1.06
CA GLY A 82 2.23 0.24 0.47
C GLY A 82 1.08 0.98 1.13
N GLY A 83 0.31 1.74 0.34
CA GLY A 83 -0.78 2.56 0.84
C GLY A 83 -1.95 1.71 1.34
N THR A 84 -2.65 2.21 2.35
CA THR A 84 -3.72 1.51 3.08
C THR A 84 -4.93 1.09 2.23
N ALA A 85 -5.06 1.63 1.02
CA ALA A 85 -6.04 1.20 0.03
C ALA A 85 -5.83 -0.25 -0.45
N SER A 86 -4.59 -0.78 -0.37
CA SER A 86 -4.26 -2.17 -0.70
C SER A 86 -5.04 -3.18 0.15
N ASN A 87 -5.34 -2.83 1.40
CA ASN A 87 -6.14 -3.66 2.31
C ASN A 87 -7.57 -3.84 1.78
N VAL A 88 -8.15 -2.78 1.19
CA VAL A 88 -9.51 -2.80 0.63
C VAL A 88 -9.56 -3.62 -0.64
N VAL A 89 -8.57 -3.44 -1.50
CA VAL A 89 -8.43 -4.25 -2.73
C VAL A 89 -8.24 -5.73 -2.38
N THR A 90 -7.46 -6.03 -1.34
CA THR A 90 -7.27 -7.41 -0.86
C THR A 90 -8.57 -8.00 -0.34
N TYR A 91 -9.36 -7.22 0.42
CA TYR A 91 -10.68 -7.65 0.90
C TYR A 91 -11.66 -7.93 -0.25
N LEU A 92 -11.73 -7.02 -1.23
CA LEU A 92 -12.56 -7.21 -2.43
C LEU A 92 -12.10 -8.42 -3.26
N ALA A 93 -10.80 -8.68 -3.30
CA ALA A 93 -10.22 -9.85 -3.95
C ALA A 93 -10.40 -11.16 -3.17
N LYS A 94 -11.09 -11.14 -2.00
CA LYS A 94 -11.22 -12.26 -1.06
C LYS A 94 -9.86 -12.83 -0.62
N GLY A 95 -8.84 -11.98 -0.62
CA GLY A 95 -7.50 -12.32 -0.16
C GLY A 95 -7.40 -12.30 1.37
N ASN A 96 -6.22 -12.63 1.89
CA ASN A 96 -5.96 -12.57 3.32
C ASN A 96 -5.74 -11.13 3.77
N VAL A 97 -6.81 -10.48 4.21
CA VAL A 97 -6.79 -9.09 4.68
C VAL A 97 -5.86 -8.90 5.87
N ALA A 98 -5.79 -9.88 6.77
CA ALA A 98 -4.92 -9.80 7.93
C ALA A 98 -3.43 -9.77 7.57
N LEU A 99 -3.04 -10.52 6.54
CA LEU A 99 -1.70 -10.46 5.98
C LEU A 99 -1.42 -9.08 5.36
N SER A 100 -2.39 -8.52 4.62
CA SER A 100 -2.29 -7.20 3.97
C SER A 100 -2.15 -6.07 4.98
N VAL A 101 -2.99 -6.06 6.02
CA VAL A 101 -2.92 -5.10 7.12
C VAL A 101 -1.60 -5.20 7.87
N SER A 102 -1.11 -6.42 8.10
CA SER A 102 0.16 -6.63 8.81
C SER A 102 1.37 -6.20 7.98
N MET A 103 1.37 -6.46 6.67
CA MET A 103 2.39 -5.92 5.77
C MET A 103 2.36 -4.41 5.73
N THR A 104 1.17 -3.80 5.69
CA THR A 104 1.00 -2.35 5.70
C THR A 104 1.49 -1.73 7.01
N LEU A 105 1.20 -2.36 8.16
CA LEU A 105 1.70 -1.90 9.46
C LEU A 105 3.22 -1.97 9.53
N VAL A 106 3.81 -3.09 9.09
CA VAL A 106 5.26 -3.27 9.09
C VAL A 106 5.94 -2.30 8.13
N SER A 107 5.40 -2.09 6.92
CA SER A 107 5.96 -1.14 5.96
C SER A 107 5.80 0.32 6.40
N THR A 108 4.75 0.66 7.13
CA THR A 108 4.53 2.03 7.64
C THR A 108 5.41 2.34 8.87
N LEU A 109 5.76 1.33 9.66
CA LEU A 109 6.66 1.46 10.82
C LEU A 109 8.14 1.48 10.44
N LEU A 110 8.50 0.95 9.27
CA LEU A 110 9.84 0.97 8.68
C LEU A 110 10.12 2.29 7.96
#